data_AF-A0A512BA84-F1
#
_entry.id   AF-A0A512BA84-F1
#
_cell.length_a   1.000
_cell.length_b   1.000
_cell.length_c   1.000
_cell.angle_alpha   90.00
_cell.angle_beta   90.00
_cell.angle_gamma   90.00
#
_symmetry.space_group_name_H-M   'P 1'
#
loop_
_entity.id
_entity.type
_entity.pdbx_description
1 polymer ?
#
loop_
_entity_poly.entity_id
_entity_poly.type
_entity_poly.pdbx_seq_one_letter_code
_entity_poly.pdbx_strand_id
1 'polypeptide(L)'
;MVYTDGSHLTANNLHELYNYANKIGLHPDWIDFMGKTIHPHFDICGHVKRRVLADAAVKKVSCKELVRLCKLNFRLPEKDSDLQEWDLHHNKHSLDLQMPSESEYERMIDNIFKRTGIERFRP
;
A
#
# COMPACT_ATOMS: atom_id res chain seq x y z
N MET A 1 0.35 15.03 11.43
CA MET A 1 0.51 13.91 12.38
C MET A 1 0.60 12.60 11.62
N VAL A 2 1.45 11.67 12.06
CA VAL A 2 1.72 10.39 11.37
C VAL A 2 1.10 9.23 12.14
N TYR A 3 0.50 8.28 11.43
CA TYR A 3 -0.22 7.14 11.98
C TYR A 3 0.26 5.83 11.40
N THR A 4 0.19 4.76 12.19
CA THR A 4 0.46 3.41 11.70
C THR A 4 -0.43 2.38 12.38
N ASP A 5 -0.81 1.32 11.67
CA ASP A 5 -1.39 0.12 12.28
C ASP A 5 -0.32 -0.97 12.57
N GLY A 6 0.94 -0.65 12.29
CA GLY A 6 2.07 -1.55 12.38
C GLY A 6 2.46 -2.23 11.07
N SER A 7 1.69 -2.05 10.00
CA SER A 7 2.03 -2.52 8.64
C SER A 7 1.90 -1.43 7.59
N HIS A 8 0.99 -0.48 7.79
CA HIS A 8 0.77 0.66 6.92
C HIS A 8 1.14 1.96 7.67
N LEU A 9 1.67 2.93 6.95
CA LEU A 9 2.07 4.25 7.45
C LEU A 9 1.36 5.34 6.66
N THR A 10 0.64 6.24 7.33
CA THR A 10 -0.10 7.35 6.70
C THR A 10 -0.02 8.63 7.53
N ALA A 11 -0.58 9.74 7.05
CA ALA A 11 -0.59 11.02 7.74
C ALA A 11 -1.89 11.82 7.48
N ASN A 12 -1.99 13.05 7.99
CA ASN A 12 -3.14 13.92 7.71
C ASN A 12 -3.11 14.49 6.29
N ASN A 13 -1.96 14.53 5.63
CA ASN A 13 -1.82 14.96 4.25
C ASN A 13 -0.54 14.36 3.64
N LEU A 14 -0.43 14.42 2.32
CA LEU A 14 0.71 13.88 1.58
C LEU A 14 2.04 14.51 1.97
N HIS A 15 2.06 15.83 2.22
CA HIS A 15 3.29 16.54 2.55
C HIS A 15 3.90 16.04 3.87
N GLU A 16 3.07 15.89 4.91
CA GLU A 16 3.49 15.29 6.18
C GLU A 16 3.98 13.84 6.01
N LEU A 17 3.27 13.06 5.19
CA LEU A 17 3.62 11.67 4.92
C LEU A 17 4.98 11.55 4.24
N TYR A 18 5.23 12.33 3.18
CA TYR A 18 6.51 12.34 2.47
C TYR A 18 7.66 12.87 3.33
N ASN A 19 7.44 13.94 4.10
CA ASN A 19 8.46 14.48 4.99
C ASN A 19 8.90 13.44 6.02
N TYR A 20 7.95 12.71 6.60
CA TYR A 20 8.27 11.65 7.54
C TYR A 20 8.93 10.44 6.85
N ALA A 21 8.43 10.03 5.68
CA ALA A 21 9.00 8.93 4.89
C ALA A 21 10.47 9.19 4.52
N ASN A 22 10.80 10.39 4.04
CA ASN A 22 12.17 10.80 3.74
C ASN A 22 13.08 10.73 4.98
N LYS A 23 12.59 11.17 6.15
CA LYS A 23 13.35 11.11 7.41
C LYS A 23 13.74 9.69 7.79
N ILE A 24 12.91 8.69 7.50
CA ILE A 24 13.14 7.29 7.90
C ILE A 24 13.76 6.43 6.78
N GLY A 25 13.98 7.01 5.60
CA GLY A 25 14.59 6.35 4.44
C GLY A 25 13.62 5.55 3.58
N LEU A 26 12.34 5.92 3.54
CA LEU A 26 11.37 5.40 2.58
C LEU A 26 11.41 6.23 1.29
N HIS A 27 11.52 5.57 0.14
CA HIS A 27 11.55 6.25 -1.15
C HIS A 27 10.14 6.74 -1.55
N PRO A 28 9.96 7.97 -2.05
CA PRO A 28 8.65 8.50 -2.44
C PRO A 28 7.86 7.58 -3.38
N ASP A 29 8.52 6.95 -4.35
CA ASP A 29 7.88 6.04 -5.32
C ASP A 29 7.28 4.77 -4.71
N TRP A 30 7.58 4.46 -3.45
CA TRP A 30 6.99 3.32 -2.74
C TRP A 30 5.65 3.66 -2.09
N ILE A 31 5.17 4.89 -2.26
CA ILE A 31 3.83 5.25 -1.80
C ILE A 31 2.81 4.43 -2.61
N ASP A 32 1.93 3.77 -1.87
CA ASP A 32 0.85 3.02 -2.47
C ASP A 32 -0.43 3.87 -2.48
N PHE A 33 -1.08 3.83 -3.63
CA PHE A 33 -2.35 4.48 -3.94
C PHE A 33 -3.40 3.46 -4.43
N MET A 34 -3.09 2.15 -4.37
CA MET A 34 -3.87 1.10 -5.02
C MET A 34 -5.19 0.77 -4.28
N GLY A 35 -6.21 0.38 -5.06
CA GLY A 35 -7.53 -0.09 -4.61
C GLY A 35 -8.69 0.87 -4.88
N LYS A 36 -9.93 0.43 -4.61
CA LYS A 36 -11.17 1.23 -4.77
C LYS A 36 -11.25 2.47 -3.87
N THR A 37 -10.27 2.66 -3.00
CA THR A 37 -10.13 3.82 -2.13
C THR A 37 -8.66 4.18 -2.11
N ILE A 38 -8.30 5.23 -2.87
CA ILE A 38 -6.95 5.80 -2.92
C ILE A 38 -6.60 6.33 -1.52
N HIS A 39 -6.00 5.49 -0.70
CA HIS A 39 -5.49 5.85 0.61
C HIS A 39 -3.97 5.94 0.50
N PRO A 40 -3.38 7.14 0.43
CA PRO A 40 -1.92 7.26 0.37
C PRO A 40 -1.30 6.72 1.65
N HIS A 41 -0.52 5.67 1.50
CA HIS A 41 0.21 5.05 2.60
C HIS A 41 1.51 4.43 2.08
N PHE A 42 2.44 4.17 3.00
CA PHE A 42 3.58 3.31 2.76
C PHE A 42 3.39 1.98 3.47
N ASP A 43 3.72 0.89 2.78
CA ASP A 43 3.93 -0.39 3.43
C ASP A 43 5.25 -0.37 4.20
N ILE A 44 5.19 -0.77 5.47
CA ILE A 44 6.36 -0.84 6.35
C ILE A 44 6.60 -2.26 6.84
N CYS A 45 7.85 -2.71 6.71
CA CYS A 45 8.26 -4.04 7.15
C CYS A 45 9.66 -4.01 7.78
N GLY A 46 10.06 -5.14 8.38
CA GLY A 46 11.41 -5.37 8.89
C GLY A 46 11.95 -4.25 9.78
N HIS A 47 13.10 -3.69 9.40
CA HIS A 47 13.78 -2.64 10.15
C HIS A 47 13.02 -1.31 10.15
N VAL A 48 12.36 -0.97 9.04
CA VAL A 48 11.57 0.27 8.95
C VAL A 48 10.40 0.23 9.93
N LYS A 49 9.66 -0.89 9.96
CA LYS A 49 8.57 -1.10 10.93
C LYS A 49 9.04 -0.91 12.38
N ARG A 50 10.20 -1.46 12.74
CA ARG A 50 10.76 -1.29 14.10
C ARG A 50 11.07 0.18 14.43
N ARG A 51 11.64 0.93 13.48
CA ARG A 51 11.91 2.38 13.67
C ARG A 51 10.62 3.16 13.84
N VAL A 52 9.64 2.92 12.97
CA VAL A 52 8.34 3.60 13.02
C VAL A 52 7.63 3.34 14.34
N LEU A 53 7.61 2.10 14.81
CA LEU A 53 6.97 1.74 16.08
C LEU A 53 7.71 2.25 17.32
N ALA A 54 8.97 2.65 17.18
CA ALA A 54 9.78 3.24 18.25
C ALA A 54 9.78 4.77 18.23
N ASP A 55 9.31 5.42 17.16
CA ASP A 55 9.29 6.88 17.05
C ASP A 55 8.06 7.44 17.78
N ALA A 56 8.30 8.27 18.80
CA ALA A 56 7.25 8.94 19.58
C ALA A 56 6.38 9.90 18.75
N ALA A 57 6.86 10.32 17.57
CA ALA A 57 6.10 11.13 16.63
C ALA A 57 5.04 10.32 15.84
N VAL A 58 5.07 8.98 15.93
CA VAL A 58 4.12 8.10 15.26
C VAL A 58 3.08 7.59 16.23
N LYS A 59 1.81 7.83 15.90
CA LYS A 59 0.69 7.29 16.65
C LYS A 59 0.28 5.93 16.11
N LYS A 60 0.45 4.88 16.92
CA LYS A 60 -0.12 3.56 16.61
C LYS A 60 -1.63 3.58 16.78
N VAL A 61 -2.36 3.14 15.75
CA VAL A 61 -3.82 3.05 15.70
C VAL A 61 -4.25 1.65 15.24
N SER A 62 -5.54 1.33 15.28
CA SER A 62 -6.05 0.11 14.66
C SER A 62 -6.22 0.30 13.14
N CYS A 63 -6.26 -0.79 12.37
CA CYS A 63 -6.54 -0.73 10.93
C CYS A 63 -7.87 0.00 10.63
N LYS A 64 -8.90 -0.23 11.46
CA LYS A 64 -10.21 0.44 11.35
C LYS A 64 -10.09 1.95 11.50
N GLU A 65 -9.28 2.39 12.47
CA GLU A 65 -9.03 3.82 12.70
C GLU A 65 -8.15 4.43 11.60
N LEU A 66 -7.17 3.67 11.09
CA LEU A 66 -6.33 4.10 9.97
C LEU A 66 -7.19 4.37 8.71
N VAL A 67 -8.10 3.46 8.36
CA VAL A 67 -9.05 3.66 7.25
C VAL A 67 -9.94 4.87 7.50
N ARG A 68 -10.44 5.06 8.72
CA ARG A 68 -11.26 6.23 9.07
C ARG A 68 -10.48 7.54 8.86
N LEU A 69 -9.23 7.60 9.31
CA LEU A 69 -8.34 8.75 9.12
C LEU A 69 -8.09 9.01 7.64
N CYS A 70 -7.82 7.97 6.85
CA CYS A 70 -7.60 8.14 5.41
C CYS A 70 -8.85 8.69 4.70
N LYS A 71 -10.05 8.22 5.05
CA LYS A 71 -11.32 8.72 4.50
C LYS A 71 -11.62 10.18 4.85
N LEU A 72 -11.16 10.64 6.02
CA LEU A 72 -11.38 12.03 6.46
C LEU A 72 -10.36 13.00 5.88
N ASN A 73 -9.13 12.54 5.71
CA ASN A 73 -7.99 13.39 5.38
C ASN A 73 -7.71 13.46 3.88
N PHE A 74 -8.14 12.46 3.11
CA PHE A 74 -7.92 12.40 1.67
C PHE A 74 -9.25 12.39 0.92
N ARG A 75 -9.32 13.18 -0.15
CA ARG A 75 -10.42 13.10 -1.11
C ARG A 75 -10.26 11.80 -1.89
N LEU A 76 -11.22 10.90 -1.70
CA LEU A 76 -11.28 9.67 -2.46
C LEU A 76 -11.88 9.97 -3.83
N PRO A 77 -11.41 9.29 -4.89
CA PRO A 77 -12.19 9.21 -6.11
C PRO A 77 -13.56 8.60 -5.78
N GLU A 78 -14.62 9.30 -6.13
CA GLU A 78 -16.00 8.82 -5.92
C GLU A 78 -16.50 8.04 -7.14
N LYS A 79 -15.83 8.21 -8.29
CA LYS A 79 -16.19 7.61 -9.57
C LYS A 79 -15.01 6.87 -10.17
N ASP A 80 -15.31 5.84 -10.96
CA ASP A 80 -14.30 5.10 -11.73
C ASP A 80 -13.54 6.01 -12.72
N SER A 81 -14.16 7.10 -13.17
CA SER A 81 -13.50 8.13 -13.99
C SER A 81 -12.34 8.82 -13.26
N ASP A 82 -12.49 9.07 -11.97
CA ASP A 82 -11.50 9.77 -11.15
C ASP A 82 -10.27 8.86 -10.92
N LEU A 83 -10.50 7.55 -10.83
CA LEU A 83 -9.44 6.53 -10.76
C LEU A 83 -8.65 6.48 -12.08
N GLN A 84 -9.34 6.44 -13.22
CA GLN A 84 -8.70 6.40 -14.55
C GLN A 84 -7.86 7.65 -14.83
N GLU A 85 -8.36 8.83 -14.47
CA GLU A 85 -7.65 10.09 -14.64
C GLU A 85 -6.37 10.14 -13.78
N TRP A 86 -6.45 9.65 -12.55
CA TRP A 86 -5.30 9.55 -11.66
C TRP A 86 -4.24 8.57 -12.16
N ASP A 87 -4.66 7.38 -12.62
CA ASP A 87 -3.78 6.34 -13.17
C ASP A 87 -2.99 6.85 -14.39
N LEU A 88 -3.69 7.54 -15.30
CA LEU A 88 -3.08 8.18 -16.47
C LEU A 88 -2.05 9.25 -16.08
N HIS A 89 -2.38 10.10 -15.09
CA HIS A 89 -1.48 11.18 -14.66
C HIS A 89 -0.18 10.66 -14.03
N HIS A 90 -0.20 9.46 -13.43
CA HIS A 90 0.94 8.91 -12.67
C HIS A 90 1.61 7.72 -13.37
N ASN A 91 1.32 7.46 -14.65
CA ASN A 91 1.82 6.30 -15.41
C ASN A 91 1.59 4.97 -14.69
N LYS A 92 0.51 4.87 -13.91
CA LYS A 92 0.10 3.60 -13.29
C LYS A 92 -0.81 2.91 -14.29
N HIS A 93 -0.39 1.77 -14.80
CA HIS A 93 -1.27 0.92 -15.60
C HIS A 93 -2.12 0.09 -14.65
N SER A 94 -3.45 0.15 -14.81
CA SER A 94 -4.36 -0.74 -14.09
C SER A 94 -3.95 -2.20 -14.36
N LEU A 95 -3.58 -2.91 -13.29
CA LEU A 95 -3.22 -4.33 -13.34
C LEU A 95 -4.41 -5.19 -13.83
N ASP A 96 -5.64 -4.67 -13.77
CA ASP A 96 -6.85 -5.34 -14.23
C ASP A 96 -6.87 -5.51 -15.77
N LEU A 97 -6.08 -4.74 -16.51
CA LEU A 97 -5.96 -4.85 -17.97
C LEU A 97 -4.84 -5.80 -18.43
N GLN A 98 -3.93 -6.19 -17.53
CA GLN A 98 -2.90 -7.17 -17.82
C GLN A 98 -3.22 -8.47 -17.08
N MET A 99 -4.10 -9.28 -17.67
CA MET A 99 -4.18 -10.68 -17.25
C MET A 99 -2.81 -11.32 -17.45
N PRO A 100 -2.20 -11.91 -16.41
CA PRO A 100 -0.94 -12.63 -16.57
C PRO A 100 -1.15 -13.74 -17.61
N SER A 101 -0.14 -13.95 -18.45
CA SER A 101 -0.17 -15.11 -19.35
C SER A 101 -0.33 -16.39 -18.53
N GLU A 102 -0.88 -17.44 -19.13
CA GLU A 102 -1.06 -18.73 -18.46
C GLU A 102 0.25 -19.23 -17.83
N SER A 103 1.39 -18.97 -18.49
CA SER A 103 2.72 -19.29 -17.99
C SER A 103 3.12 -18.49 -16.73
N GLU A 104 2.74 -17.22 -16.65
CA GLU A 104 3.01 -16.37 -15.49
C GLU A 104 2.11 -16.73 -14.32
N TYR A 105 0.85 -17.04 -14.60
CA TYR A 105 -0.10 -17.52 -13.61
C TYR A 105 0.37 -18.84 -12.97
N GLU A 106 0.76 -19.82 -13.78
CA GLU A 106 1.32 -21.09 -13.31
C GLU A 106 2.57 -20.89 -12.46
N ARG A 107 3.47 -19.99 -12.88
CA ARG A 107 4.69 -19.65 -12.13
C ARG A 107 4.38 -18.96 -10.79
N MET A 108 3.36 -18.10 -10.76
CA MET A 108 2.91 -17.43 -9.53
C MET A 108 2.32 -18.43 -8.54
N ILE A 109 1.46 -19.33 -9.02
CA ILE A 109 0.85 -20.39 -8.22
C ILE A 109 1.92 -21.33 -7.65
N ASP A 110 2.87 -21.79 -8.47
CA ASP A 110 3.95 -22.67 -8.01
C ASP A 110 4.84 -22.00 -6.95
N ASN A 111 5.09 -20.69 -7.08
CA ASN A 111 5.84 -19.93 -6.07
C ASN A 111 5.08 -19.79 -4.74
N ILE A 112 3.74 -19.71 -4.78
CA ILE A 112 2.91 -19.69 -3.58
C ILE A 112 3.00 -21.05 -2.88
N PHE A 113 2.83 -22.15 -3.60
CA PHE A 113 2.92 -23.52 -3.05
C PHE A 113 4.32 -23.83 -2.49
N LYS A 114 5.40 -23.41 -3.18
CA LYS A 114 6.78 -23.55 -2.69
C LYS A 114 7.04 -22.78 -1.39
N ARG A 115 6.41 -21.60 -1.22
CA ARG A 115 6.56 -20.77 -0.03
C ARG A 115 5.74 -21.26 1.16
N THR A 116 4.61 -21.91 0.90
CA THR A 116 3.71 -22.43 1.96
C THR A 116 4.03 -23.86 2.37
N GLY A 117 4.91 -24.56 1.63
CA GLY A 117 5.27 -25.96 1.91
C GLY A 117 4.12 -26.94 1.61
N ILE A 118 3.09 -26.48 0.91
CA ILE A 118 1.93 -27.28 0.53
C ILE A 118 2.20 -27.84 -0.87
N GLU A 119 2.17 -29.15 -1.04
CA GLU A 119 2.29 -29.77 -2.36
C GLU A 119 1.04 -29.49 -3.20
N ARG A 120 1.26 -29.08 -4.46
CA ARG A 120 0.19 -28.82 -5.41
C ARG A 120 -0.46 -30.15 -5.80
N PHE A 121 -1.66 -30.41 -5.28
CA PHE A 121 -2.45 -31.56 -5.75
C PHE A 121 -2.95 -31.28 -7.17
N ARG A 122 -2.46 -32.06 -8.15
CA ARG A 122 -3.06 -32.14 -9.49
C ARG A 122 -3.93 -33.41 -9.54
N PRO A 123 -5.22 -33.32 -9.90
CA PRO A 123 -6.00 -34.49 -10.29
C PRO A 123 -5.51 -35.08 -11.63
#